data_AF-A0AAW6V245-F1
#
_entry.id   AF-A0AAW6V245-F1
#
_cell.length_a   1.000
_cell.length_b   1.000
_cell.length_c   1.000
_cell.angle_alpha   90.00
_cell.angle_beta   90.00
_cell.angle_gamma   90.00
#
_symmetry.space_group_name_H-M   'P 1'
#
loop_
_entity.id
_entity.type
_entity.pdbx_description
1 polymer ?
#
loop_
_entity_poly.entity_id
_entity_poly.type
_entity_poly.pdbx_seq_one_letter_code
_entity_poly.pdbx_strand_id
1 'polypeptide(L)'
;MAQEIELKFIVAQDGVETLREQLNALEAKHTPAGQLLNIYYETADNWLRRHDMGLRIRGDQGRYEMTLKIAGRVVGGLHQRPEYNIPLDKPELALERLPAEVWPQGELPTALAEHVQPLFSTDFARERWVIQEGKSEIEIALDRGEVKAGEHQEPICELELELLAGETADLLRFAQRLLESGVLRQGSLSKAARGYHLAQGNNERPVARLAVLPVAAKASVEQGLEAALESALAHWLYHDEVWLRGNAKAKAEILLALARVRHALVLFGGIVPRKATTHLRALLNDAEAALLAADTAEEALFCTEVVAAKLALTEWLVQRGWRPFLNEAGEKKIAGSFKRFADINLSRVAAELRSAVQHLAVEDAADQLPKLSRDIDSVQLLAGAYGDAVAPWLENWQELQRAIEHDDRSVFEYFRRQALAAEPFWLHSGKR
;
A
#
# COMPACT_ATOMS: atom_id res chain seq x y z
N MET A 1 19.16 1.75 -16.95
CA MET A 1 18.27 1.67 -15.78
C MET A 1 18.22 0.24 -15.26
N ALA A 2 18.73 -0.01 -14.06
CA ALA A 2 18.42 -1.25 -13.35
C ALA A 2 17.06 -1.07 -12.65
N GLN A 3 16.22 -2.08 -12.71
CA GLN A 3 14.97 -2.11 -11.97
C GLN A 3 15.16 -2.99 -10.74
N GLU A 4 15.16 -2.38 -9.57
CA GLU A 4 15.15 -3.12 -8.30
C GLU A 4 13.73 -3.63 -8.04
N ILE A 5 13.61 -4.91 -7.71
CA ILE A 5 12.36 -5.55 -7.27
C ILE A 5 12.65 -6.20 -5.92
N GLU A 6 12.11 -5.63 -4.84
CA GLU A 6 12.29 -6.14 -3.48
C GLU A 6 10.96 -6.28 -2.76
N LEU A 7 10.79 -7.32 -1.95
CA LEU A 7 9.69 -7.47 -1.00
C LEU A 7 10.20 -7.22 0.42
N LYS A 8 9.60 -6.28 1.11
CA LYS A 8 10.02 -5.86 2.45
C LYS A 8 9.09 -6.36 3.54
N PHE A 9 9.69 -6.92 4.58
CA PHE A 9 9.04 -7.25 5.84
C PHE A 9 9.68 -6.52 7.00
N ILE A 10 8.88 -6.10 7.97
CA ILE A 10 9.35 -5.73 9.31
C ILE A 10 9.37 -7.01 10.14
N VAL A 11 10.44 -7.20 10.92
CA VAL A 11 10.65 -8.38 11.76
C VAL A 11 10.36 -8.01 13.21
N ALA A 12 9.56 -8.81 13.91
CA ALA A 12 9.33 -8.67 15.34
C ALA A 12 10.68 -8.75 16.08
N GLN A 13 10.93 -7.85 17.03
CA GLN A 13 12.26 -7.73 17.66
C GLN A 13 12.67 -9.00 18.41
N ASP A 14 11.72 -9.68 19.04
CA ASP A 14 11.89 -10.96 19.74
C ASP A 14 11.96 -12.16 18.79
N GLY A 15 11.51 -12.00 17.53
CA GLY A 15 11.49 -13.03 16.51
C GLY A 15 12.76 -13.14 15.64
N VAL A 16 13.74 -12.28 15.84
CA VAL A 16 14.95 -12.20 14.99
C VAL A 16 15.76 -13.49 14.99
N GLU A 17 15.99 -14.09 16.16
CA GLU A 17 16.78 -15.33 16.25
C GLU A 17 16.06 -16.50 15.60
N THR A 18 14.75 -16.64 15.83
CA THR A 18 13.90 -17.64 15.18
C THR A 18 13.96 -17.52 13.65
N LEU A 19 13.85 -16.29 13.13
CA LEU A 19 14.00 -16.04 11.70
C LEU A 19 15.40 -16.40 11.21
N ARG A 20 16.46 -15.98 11.92
CA ARG A 20 17.84 -16.29 11.53
C ARG A 20 18.12 -17.80 11.50
N GLU A 21 17.62 -18.54 12.48
CA GLU A 21 17.72 -20.01 12.51
C GLU A 21 17.04 -20.64 11.29
N GLN A 22 15.84 -20.18 10.93
CA GLN A 22 15.15 -20.64 9.72
C GLN A 22 15.93 -20.31 8.44
N LEU A 23 16.49 -19.11 8.34
CA LEU A 23 17.29 -18.69 7.17
C LEU A 23 18.60 -19.48 7.06
N ASN A 24 19.26 -19.78 8.18
CA ASN A 24 20.48 -20.58 8.21
C ASN A 24 20.24 -22.06 7.86
N ALA A 25 19.01 -22.54 7.94
CA ALA A 25 18.63 -23.88 7.49
C ALA A 25 18.43 -23.98 5.97
N LEU A 26 18.44 -22.86 5.24
CA LEU A 26 18.30 -22.84 3.79
C LEU A 26 19.59 -23.30 3.10
N GLU A 27 19.45 -23.93 1.93
CA GLU A 27 20.56 -24.11 1.01
C GLU A 27 20.89 -22.77 0.36
N ALA A 28 21.77 -21.99 1.00
CA ALA A 28 22.06 -20.62 0.62
C ALA A 28 23.55 -20.30 0.69
N LYS A 29 23.99 -19.34 -0.13
CA LYS A 29 25.27 -18.66 0.08
C LYS A 29 25.10 -17.60 1.16
N HIS A 30 25.55 -17.90 2.37
CA HIS A 30 25.51 -16.98 3.51
C HIS A 30 26.70 -16.02 3.54
N THR A 31 26.43 -14.75 3.84
CA THR A 31 27.41 -13.71 4.15
C THR A 31 27.10 -13.14 5.54
N PRO A 32 28.06 -13.21 6.50
CA PRO A 32 27.86 -12.69 7.84
C PRO A 32 27.52 -11.21 7.89
N ALA A 33 26.93 -10.79 9.00
CA ALA A 33 26.54 -9.41 9.23
C ALA A 33 27.71 -8.42 9.03
N GLY A 34 27.52 -7.45 8.13
CA GLY A 34 28.46 -6.37 7.85
C GLY A 34 27.83 -5.01 8.07
N GLN A 35 28.60 -4.06 8.58
CA GLN A 35 28.14 -2.72 8.90
C GLN A 35 27.98 -1.86 7.63
N LEU A 36 26.80 -1.27 7.45
CA LEU A 36 26.50 -0.32 6.37
C LEU A 36 26.16 1.06 6.96
N LEU A 37 26.92 2.07 6.54
CA LEU A 37 26.70 3.46 6.94
C LEU A 37 26.11 4.22 5.76
N ASN A 38 24.98 4.89 5.93
CA ASN A 38 24.35 5.63 4.84
C ASN A 38 24.00 7.04 5.30
N ILE A 39 24.29 8.03 4.47
CA ILE A 39 23.84 9.41 4.63
C ILE A 39 22.92 9.74 3.47
N TYR A 40 21.71 10.19 3.79
CA TYR A 40 20.73 10.67 2.81
C TYR A 40 20.79 12.19 2.71
N TYR A 41 20.71 12.67 1.49
CA TYR A 41 20.83 14.09 1.16
C TYR A 41 19.49 14.62 0.68
N GLU A 42 19.19 15.86 1.06
CA GLU A 42 17.97 16.56 0.68
C GLU A 42 18.19 18.07 0.66
N THR A 43 17.32 18.76 -0.06
CA THR A 43 17.19 20.22 -0.09
C THR A 43 16.27 20.75 1.02
N ALA A 44 16.45 22.00 1.44
CA ALA A 44 15.61 22.58 2.50
C ALA A 44 14.09 22.58 2.20
N ASP A 45 13.70 22.55 0.92
CA ASP A 45 12.32 22.51 0.47
C ASP A 45 11.81 21.09 0.11
N ASN A 46 12.54 20.04 0.51
CA ASN A 46 12.20 18.63 0.32
C ASN A 46 12.01 18.25 -1.17
N TRP A 47 12.84 18.80 -2.06
CA TRP A 47 12.73 18.62 -3.50
C TRP A 47 12.80 17.15 -3.93
N LEU A 48 13.75 16.35 -3.43
CA LEU A 48 13.85 14.93 -3.82
C LEU A 48 12.63 14.15 -3.32
N ARG A 49 12.22 14.38 -2.07
CA ARG A 49 11.04 13.75 -1.48
C ARG A 49 9.76 14.03 -2.26
N ARG A 50 9.55 15.26 -2.75
CA ARG A 50 8.36 15.62 -3.57
C ARG A 50 8.31 14.89 -4.91
N HIS A 51 9.43 14.36 -5.38
CA HIS A 51 9.52 13.54 -6.59
C HIS A 51 9.64 12.04 -6.28
N ASP A 52 9.41 11.63 -5.02
CA ASP A 52 9.64 10.27 -4.53
C ASP A 52 11.04 9.71 -4.86
N MET A 53 12.04 10.60 -4.86
CA MET A 53 13.44 10.28 -5.06
C MET A 53 14.17 10.17 -3.71
N GLY A 54 15.17 9.30 -3.65
CA GLY A 54 16.06 9.17 -2.49
C GLY A 54 17.50 9.09 -2.95
N LEU A 55 18.30 10.07 -2.53
CA LEU A 55 19.73 10.17 -2.81
C LEU A 55 20.52 9.83 -1.55
N ARG A 56 21.46 8.88 -1.65
CA ARG A 56 22.35 8.54 -0.54
C ARG A 56 23.78 8.33 -1.00
N ILE A 57 24.70 8.48 -0.05
CA ILE A 57 26.01 7.84 -0.09
C ILE A 57 26.01 6.70 0.93
N ARG A 58 26.36 5.50 0.48
CA ARG A 58 26.62 4.33 1.31
C ARG A 58 28.12 4.14 1.47
N GLY A 59 28.56 3.89 2.70
CA GLY A 59 29.90 3.44 3.06
C GLY A 59 29.86 1.99 3.54
N ASP A 60 30.77 1.17 3.01
CA ASP A 60 30.99 -0.22 3.39
C ASP A 60 32.51 -0.48 3.44
N GLN A 61 33.07 -0.59 4.64
CA GLN A 61 34.49 -0.87 4.88
C GLN A 61 35.44 0.05 4.07
N GLY A 62 35.13 1.34 4.00
CA GLY A 62 35.92 2.34 3.28
C GLY A 62 35.68 2.39 1.75
N ARG A 63 34.77 1.56 1.22
CA ARG A 63 34.22 1.71 -0.13
C ARG A 63 32.98 2.57 -0.10
N TYR A 64 32.80 3.43 -1.10
CA TYR A 64 31.67 4.33 -1.19
C TYR A 64 30.87 4.12 -2.47
N GLU A 65 29.56 4.28 -2.35
CA GLU A 65 28.61 4.21 -3.47
C GLU A 65 27.56 5.29 -3.32
N MET A 66 27.31 6.06 -4.38
CA MET A 66 26.16 6.94 -4.47
C MET A 66 25.01 6.18 -5.12
N THR A 67 23.86 6.13 -4.45
CA THR A 67 22.63 5.56 -5.01
C THR A 67 21.60 6.65 -5.17
N LEU A 68 20.99 6.75 -6.35
CA LEU A 68 19.74 7.46 -6.56
C LEU A 68 18.63 6.45 -6.87
N LYS A 69 17.61 6.37 -6.00
CA LYS A 69 16.34 5.69 -6.28
C LYS A 69 15.32 6.73 -6.70
N ILE A 70 14.55 6.46 -7.75
CA ILE A 70 13.49 7.37 -8.23
C ILE A 70 12.10 6.78 -8.01
N ALA A 71 11.07 7.57 -8.33
CA ALA A 71 9.68 7.15 -8.24
C ALA A 71 9.47 5.81 -8.97
N GLY A 72 8.78 4.90 -8.28
CA GLY A 72 8.46 3.58 -8.80
C GLY A 72 7.09 3.13 -8.29
N ARG A 73 6.79 1.85 -8.45
CA ARG A 73 5.53 1.27 -7.98
C ARG A 73 5.77 0.55 -6.65
N VAL A 74 4.86 0.74 -5.69
CA VAL A 74 4.85 -0.03 -4.44
C VAL A 74 3.48 -0.70 -4.33
N VAL A 75 3.45 -2.03 -4.30
CA VAL A 75 2.24 -2.82 -4.09
C VAL A 75 2.44 -3.67 -2.86
N GLY A 76 1.73 -3.35 -1.78
CA GLY A 76 1.98 -4.01 -0.50
C GLY A 76 3.37 -3.66 0.04
N GLY A 77 4.15 -4.69 0.40
CA GLY A 77 5.58 -4.58 0.68
C GLY A 77 6.48 -4.73 -0.54
N LEU A 78 5.94 -4.95 -1.75
CA LEU A 78 6.75 -5.11 -2.96
C LEU A 78 7.10 -3.74 -3.56
N HIS A 79 8.37 -3.37 -3.48
CA HIS A 79 8.93 -2.17 -4.07
C HIS A 79 9.52 -2.49 -5.44
N GLN A 80 9.12 -1.73 -6.46
CA GLN A 80 9.66 -1.81 -7.82
C GLN A 80 10.14 -0.44 -8.22
N ARG A 81 11.44 -0.17 -8.08
CA ARG A 81 12.00 1.17 -8.26
C ARG A 81 13.16 1.13 -9.24
N PRO A 82 13.21 2.09 -10.17
CA PRO A 82 14.44 2.32 -10.90
C PRO A 82 15.51 2.87 -9.97
N GLU A 83 16.74 2.37 -10.13
CA GLU A 83 17.88 2.85 -9.37
C GLU A 83 19.15 2.98 -10.21
N TYR A 84 20.03 3.84 -9.70
CA TYR A 84 21.34 4.12 -10.27
C TYR A 84 22.39 4.10 -9.15
N ASN A 85 23.31 3.14 -9.25
CA ASN A 85 24.42 2.95 -8.32
C ASN A 85 25.72 3.39 -8.99
N ILE A 86 26.42 4.32 -8.35
CA ILE A 86 27.64 4.95 -8.86
C ILE A 86 28.76 4.77 -7.82
N PRO A 87 29.79 3.94 -8.10
CA PRO A 87 30.94 3.81 -7.21
C PRO A 87 31.67 5.14 -7.04
N LEU A 88 32.06 5.46 -5.82
CA LEU A 88 32.78 6.68 -5.45
C LEU A 88 34.13 6.36 -4.81
N ASP A 89 35.14 7.19 -5.11
CA ASP A 89 36.46 7.07 -4.48
C ASP A 89 36.48 7.67 -3.06
N LYS A 90 35.56 8.61 -2.77
CA LYS A 90 35.43 9.34 -1.51
C LYS A 90 33.95 9.66 -1.24
N PRO A 91 33.54 9.94 0.01
CA PRO A 91 32.14 10.17 0.36
C PRO A 91 31.66 11.58 -0.03
N GLU A 92 31.76 11.93 -1.31
CA GLU A 92 31.30 13.20 -1.89
C GLU A 92 30.31 12.91 -3.03
N LEU A 93 29.23 13.70 -3.11
CA LEU A 93 28.23 13.55 -4.16
C LEU A 93 28.83 13.91 -5.52
N ALA A 94 28.55 13.08 -6.52
CA ALA A 94 28.95 13.29 -7.91
C ALA A 94 27.72 13.25 -8.82
N LEU A 95 26.79 14.19 -8.60
CA LEU A 95 25.46 14.21 -9.22
C LEU A 95 25.51 14.23 -10.76
N GLU A 96 26.56 14.83 -11.33
CA GLU A 96 26.84 14.90 -12.76
C GLU A 96 27.09 13.52 -13.40
N ARG A 97 27.37 12.48 -12.61
CA ARG A 97 27.53 11.10 -13.09
C ARG A 97 26.21 10.36 -13.26
N LEU A 98 25.12 10.91 -12.73
CA LEU A 98 23.78 10.35 -12.92
C LEU A 98 23.25 10.72 -14.31
N PRO A 99 22.55 9.81 -15.00
CA PRO A 99 22.06 10.09 -16.34
C PRO A 99 20.92 11.12 -16.31
N ALA A 100 20.82 11.91 -17.38
CA ALA A 100 19.82 12.96 -17.57
C ALA A 100 18.37 12.52 -17.26
N GLU A 101 18.02 11.28 -17.63
CA GLU A 101 16.68 10.71 -17.47
C GLU A 101 16.21 10.52 -16.02
N VAL A 102 17.10 10.57 -15.03
CA VAL A 102 16.68 10.48 -13.62
C VAL A 102 15.99 11.74 -13.14
N TRP A 103 16.18 12.86 -13.85
CA TRP A 103 15.67 14.16 -13.47
C TRP A 103 14.32 14.43 -14.17
N PRO A 104 13.32 14.99 -13.47
CA PRO A 104 12.01 15.24 -14.05
C PRO A 104 12.04 16.12 -15.32
N GLN A 105 12.99 17.04 -15.40
CA GLN A 105 13.19 17.94 -16.55
C GLN A 105 14.17 17.39 -17.60
N GLY A 106 14.72 16.18 -17.38
CA GLY A 106 15.74 15.60 -18.25
C GLY A 106 17.14 16.22 -18.09
N GLU A 107 17.36 17.01 -17.04
CA GLU A 107 18.65 17.63 -16.73
C GLU A 107 18.81 17.82 -15.21
N LEU A 108 20.06 17.79 -14.73
CA LEU A 108 20.38 18.05 -13.34
C LEU A 108 19.98 19.50 -12.98
N PRO A 109 19.12 19.73 -11.98
CA PRO A 109 18.78 21.09 -11.59
C PRO A 109 20.02 21.84 -11.10
N THR A 110 20.30 23.01 -11.68
CA THR A 110 21.56 23.75 -11.48
C THR A 110 21.88 24.02 -10.00
N ALA A 111 20.85 24.33 -9.20
CA ALA A 111 21.01 24.64 -7.78
C ALA A 111 21.04 23.39 -6.87
N LEU A 112 20.77 22.18 -7.40
CA LEU A 112 20.64 20.99 -6.57
C LEU A 112 21.94 20.67 -5.84
N ALA A 113 23.07 20.68 -6.56
CA ALA A 113 24.38 20.37 -6.00
C ALA A 113 24.80 21.33 -4.85
N GLU A 114 24.39 22.60 -4.93
CA GLU A 114 24.72 23.61 -3.92
C GLU A 114 23.78 23.55 -2.70
N HIS A 115 22.55 23.05 -2.88
CA HIS A 115 21.50 23.11 -1.86
C HIS A 115 21.25 21.79 -1.12
N VAL A 116 21.75 20.66 -1.63
CA VAL A 116 21.65 19.38 -0.94
C VAL A 116 22.52 19.35 0.31
N GLN A 117 21.94 18.93 1.42
CA GLN A 117 22.60 18.77 2.71
C GLN A 117 22.29 17.39 3.28
N PRO A 118 23.17 16.82 4.11
CA PRO A 118 22.84 15.64 4.91
C PRO A 118 21.58 15.90 5.74
N LEU A 119 20.55 15.08 5.57
CA LEU A 119 19.28 15.22 6.29
C LEU A 119 19.14 14.17 7.40
N PHE A 120 19.43 12.92 7.07
CA PHE A 120 19.33 11.80 8.00
C PHE A 120 20.31 10.69 7.62
N SER A 121 20.55 9.77 8.54
CA SER A 121 21.41 8.61 8.35
C SER A 121 20.67 7.31 8.61
N THR A 122 21.14 6.22 7.99
CA THR A 122 20.76 4.86 8.37
C THR A 122 22.03 4.07 8.64
N ASP A 123 22.16 3.59 9.87
CA ASP A 123 23.30 2.85 10.39
C ASP A 123 22.78 1.46 10.79
N PHE A 124 23.17 0.43 10.05
CA PHE A 124 22.69 -0.93 10.33
C PHE A 124 23.68 -2.00 9.85
N ALA A 125 23.65 -3.13 10.55
CA ALA A 125 24.31 -4.35 10.13
C ALA A 125 23.37 -5.12 9.19
N ARG A 126 23.89 -5.55 8.04
CA ARG A 126 23.19 -6.38 7.05
C ARG A 126 23.81 -7.78 7.00
N GLU A 127 23.01 -8.80 7.27
CA GLU A 127 23.33 -10.22 7.07
C GLU A 127 22.62 -10.73 5.82
N ARG A 128 23.29 -11.54 4.98
CA ARG A 128 22.78 -11.90 3.64
C ARG A 128 22.75 -13.40 3.41
N TRP A 129 21.74 -13.87 2.71
CA TRP A 129 21.65 -15.22 2.16
C TRP A 129 21.22 -15.12 0.69
N VAL A 130 21.94 -15.77 -0.22
CA VAL A 130 21.51 -15.87 -1.63
C VAL A 130 21.05 -17.29 -1.90
N ILE A 131 19.81 -17.42 -2.35
CA ILE A 131 19.16 -18.71 -2.65
C ILE A 131 18.77 -18.81 -4.12
N GLN A 132 18.53 -20.05 -4.56
CA GLN A 132 17.85 -20.36 -5.81
C GLN A 132 16.44 -20.86 -5.49
N GLU A 133 15.42 -20.17 -6.00
CA GLU A 133 14.01 -20.57 -5.90
C GLU A 133 13.44 -20.69 -7.31
N GLY A 134 13.05 -21.90 -7.72
CA GLY A 134 12.54 -22.13 -9.08
C GLY A 134 13.60 -21.78 -10.14
N LYS A 135 13.36 -20.71 -10.90
CA LYS A 135 14.29 -20.20 -11.93
C LYS A 135 14.94 -18.88 -11.52
N SER A 136 14.78 -18.49 -10.27
CA SER A 136 15.09 -17.16 -9.78
C SER A 136 16.19 -17.19 -8.72
N GLU A 137 17.03 -16.17 -8.76
CA GLU A 137 18.05 -15.90 -7.74
C GLU A 137 17.53 -14.78 -6.83
N ILE A 138 17.45 -15.07 -5.54
CA ILE A 138 16.89 -14.15 -4.53
C ILE A 138 17.94 -13.89 -3.47
N GLU A 139 18.22 -12.61 -3.23
CA GLU A 139 18.95 -12.17 -2.05
C GLU A 139 17.97 -11.91 -0.90
N ILE A 140 18.29 -12.49 0.25
CA ILE A 140 17.61 -12.27 1.51
C ILE A 140 18.54 -11.42 2.37
N ALA A 141 18.12 -10.23 2.78
CA ALA A 141 18.88 -9.34 3.63
C ALA A 141 18.16 -9.07 4.95
N LEU A 142 18.78 -9.46 6.07
CA LEU A 142 18.32 -9.12 7.42
C LEU A 142 19.08 -7.90 7.91
N ASP A 143 18.35 -6.79 8.09
CA ASP A 143 18.92 -5.51 8.51
C ASP A 143 18.56 -5.19 9.96
N ARG A 144 19.57 -4.83 10.75
CA ARG A 144 19.43 -4.45 12.16
C ARG A 144 20.24 -3.21 12.49
N GLY A 145 19.59 -2.18 13.03
CA GLY A 145 20.26 -0.93 13.39
C GLY A 145 19.26 0.19 13.66
N GLU A 146 19.54 1.38 13.14
CA GLU A 146 18.70 2.56 13.33
C GLU A 146 18.65 3.47 12.10
N VAL A 147 17.54 4.20 11.99
CA VAL A 147 17.43 5.41 11.16
C VAL A 147 17.37 6.61 12.10
N LYS A 148 18.12 7.66 11.77
CA LYS A 148 18.31 8.81 12.66
C LYS A 148 18.29 10.12 11.88
N ALA A 149 17.51 11.09 12.37
CA ALA A 149 17.46 12.46 11.87
C ALA A 149 17.50 13.43 13.04
N GLY A 150 18.63 14.14 13.23
CA GLY A 150 18.83 15.00 14.38
C GLY A 150 18.69 14.25 15.70
N GLU A 151 17.74 14.69 16.55
CA GLU A 151 17.42 14.10 17.85
C GLU A 151 16.44 12.90 17.77
N HIS A 152 15.82 12.67 16.61
CA HIS A 152 14.85 11.61 16.43
C HIS A 152 15.51 10.37 15.82
N GLN A 153 15.18 9.20 16.37
CA GLN A 153 15.61 7.91 15.84
C GLN A 153 14.54 6.83 16.04
N GLU A 154 14.55 5.83 15.17
CA GLU A 154 13.75 4.61 15.33
C GLU A 154 14.54 3.37 14.87
N PRO A 155 14.28 2.19 15.46
CA PRO A 155 15.02 0.98 15.12
C PRO A 155 14.73 0.50 13.69
N ILE A 156 15.76 -0.06 13.07
CA ILE A 156 15.69 -0.88 11.86
C ILE A 156 15.74 -2.34 12.30
N CYS A 157 14.71 -3.10 11.97
CA CYS A 157 14.63 -4.55 12.15
C CYS A 157 13.73 -5.10 11.04
N GLU A 158 14.33 -5.40 9.90
CA GLU A 158 13.60 -5.72 8.67
C GLU A 158 14.29 -6.79 7.84
N LEU A 159 13.49 -7.50 7.06
CA LEU A 159 13.92 -8.50 6.09
C LEU A 159 13.56 -7.98 4.69
N GLU A 160 14.53 -7.93 3.80
CA GLU A 160 14.34 -7.62 2.38
C GLU A 160 14.58 -8.88 1.55
N LEU A 161 13.66 -9.18 0.65
CA LEU A 161 13.81 -10.23 -0.37
C LEU A 161 13.97 -9.53 -1.73
N GLU A 162 15.18 -9.49 -2.26
CA GLU A 162 15.51 -8.83 -3.52
C GLU A 162 15.64 -9.85 -4.64
N LEU A 163 14.94 -9.62 -5.75
CA LEU A 163 15.02 -10.46 -6.95
C LEU A 163 16.23 -10.04 -7.79
N LEU A 164 17.33 -10.79 -7.70
CA LEU A 164 18.54 -10.53 -8.47
C LEU A 164 18.36 -10.94 -9.94
N ALA A 165 17.69 -12.06 -10.18
CA ALA A 165 17.34 -12.55 -11.52
C ALA A 165 16.09 -13.46 -11.46
N GLY A 166 15.29 -13.48 -12.53
CA GLY A 166 14.16 -14.40 -12.67
C GLY A 166 12.79 -13.70 -12.61
N GLU A 167 11.83 -14.30 -11.91
CA GLU A 167 10.42 -13.93 -11.95
C GLU A 167 9.89 -13.57 -10.55
N THR A 168 9.10 -12.49 -10.46
CA THR A 168 8.47 -12.05 -9.20
C THR A 168 7.56 -13.12 -8.57
N ALA A 169 7.05 -14.08 -9.35
CA ALA A 169 6.26 -15.18 -8.84
C ALA A 169 7.06 -16.12 -7.92
N ASP A 170 8.33 -16.39 -8.24
CA ASP A 170 9.21 -17.20 -7.37
C ASP A 170 9.52 -16.45 -6.06
N LEU A 171 9.74 -15.13 -6.12
CA LEU A 171 9.92 -14.26 -4.95
C LEU A 171 8.72 -14.34 -3.99
N LEU A 172 7.50 -14.20 -4.53
CA LEU A 172 6.27 -14.23 -3.73
C LEU A 172 5.99 -15.63 -3.15
N ARG A 173 6.30 -16.69 -3.90
CA ARG A 173 6.21 -18.08 -3.41
C ARG A 173 7.17 -18.31 -2.25
N PHE A 174 8.41 -17.84 -2.37
CA PHE A 174 9.38 -17.94 -1.28
C PHE A 174 8.92 -17.16 -0.04
N ALA A 175 8.38 -15.95 -0.25
CA ALA A 175 7.86 -15.12 0.83
C ALA A 175 6.73 -15.81 1.63
N GLN A 176 5.85 -16.58 0.97
CA GLN A 176 4.81 -17.36 1.64
C GLN A 176 5.38 -18.41 2.60
N ARG A 177 6.48 -19.07 2.22
CA ARG A 177 7.15 -20.07 3.07
C ARG A 177 7.78 -19.45 4.33
N LEU A 178 8.19 -18.19 4.26
CA LEU A 178 8.74 -17.47 5.42
C LEU A 178 7.68 -17.06 6.45
N LEU A 179 6.40 -17.02 6.06
CA LEU A 179 5.31 -16.64 6.98
C LEU A 179 5.08 -17.66 8.10
N GLU A 180 5.53 -18.91 7.92
CA GLU A 180 5.45 -19.95 8.95
C GLU A 180 6.18 -19.57 10.26
N SER A 181 7.11 -18.61 10.19
CA SER A 181 7.82 -18.09 11.36
C SER A 181 6.93 -17.31 12.33
N GLY A 182 5.85 -16.68 11.86
CA GLY A 182 4.98 -15.82 12.67
C GLY A 182 5.63 -14.52 13.17
N VAL A 183 6.78 -14.12 12.61
CA VAL A 183 7.55 -12.95 13.08
C VAL A 183 7.68 -11.83 12.03
N LEU A 184 6.98 -11.97 10.91
CA LEU A 184 7.08 -11.06 9.77
C LEU A 184 5.76 -10.33 9.54
N ARG A 185 5.83 -9.04 9.19
CA ARG A 185 4.71 -8.29 8.60
C ARG A 185 5.19 -7.50 7.40
N GLN A 186 4.36 -7.29 6.38
CA GLN A 186 4.77 -6.47 5.24
C GLN A 186 5.04 -5.02 5.67
N GLY A 187 6.14 -4.45 5.18
CA GLY A 187 6.52 -3.05 5.43
C GLY A 187 6.42 -2.22 4.16
N SER A 188 5.56 -1.19 4.15
CA SER A 188 5.42 -0.28 3.00
C SER A 188 6.36 0.93 3.07
N LEU A 189 6.91 1.23 4.24
CA LEU A 189 7.79 2.38 4.46
C LEU A 189 9.26 2.01 4.24
N SER A 190 9.83 2.51 3.14
CA SER A 190 11.28 2.48 2.93
C SER A 190 12.04 3.17 4.07
N LYS A 191 13.29 2.78 4.30
CA LYS A 191 14.17 3.45 5.28
C LYS A 191 14.25 4.96 5.03
N ALA A 192 14.28 5.38 3.76
CA ALA A 192 14.24 6.79 3.39
C ALA A 192 12.94 7.49 3.83
N ALA A 193 11.77 6.87 3.59
CA ALA A 193 10.49 7.43 4.03
C ALA A 193 10.41 7.60 5.56
N ARG A 194 10.98 6.66 6.31
CA ARG A 194 11.13 6.77 7.78
C ARG A 194 12.07 7.92 8.16
N GLY A 195 13.23 8.03 7.53
CA GLY A 195 14.18 9.12 7.75
C GLY A 195 13.59 10.51 7.48
N TYR A 196 12.85 10.68 6.37
CA TYR A 196 12.12 11.91 6.08
C TYR A 196 11.09 12.27 7.15
N HIS A 197 10.38 11.28 7.66
CA HIS A 197 9.39 11.50 8.71
C HIS A 197 10.04 11.89 10.05
N LEU A 198 11.16 11.26 10.42
CA LEU A 198 11.95 11.66 11.58
C LEU A 198 12.48 13.08 11.45
N ALA A 199 12.99 13.45 10.26
CA ALA A 199 13.50 14.80 9.99
C ALA A 199 12.42 15.90 10.11
N GLN A 200 11.14 15.53 10.00
CA GLN A 200 9.99 16.41 10.20
C GLN A 200 9.50 16.45 11.66
N GLY A 201 10.25 15.89 12.60
CA GLY A 201 9.93 15.89 14.03
C GLY A 201 9.28 14.62 14.55
N ASN A 202 9.17 13.56 13.72
CA ASN A 202 8.53 12.29 14.10
C ASN A 202 7.10 12.46 14.65
N ASN A 203 6.33 13.37 14.05
CA ASN A 203 4.96 13.66 14.48
C ASN A 203 4.06 12.41 14.40
N GLU A 204 3.06 12.32 15.27
CA GLU A 204 2.08 11.24 15.20
C GLU A 204 1.44 11.18 13.81
N ARG A 205 1.32 9.96 13.26
CA ARG A 205 0.63 9.75 11.98
C ARG A 205 -0.88 9.77 12.24
N PRO A 206 -1.65 10.65 11.60
CA PRO A 206 -3.08 10.71 11.82
C PRO A 206 -3.78 9.50 11.19
N VAL A 207 -4.90 9.09 11.77
CA VAL A 207 -5.84 8.22 11.07
C VAL A 207 -6.32 8.93 9.79
N ALA A 208 -6.24 8.22 8.66
CA ALA A 208 -6.72 8.71 7.37
C ALA A 208 -8.03 7.99 7.02
N ARG A 209 -9.02 8.73 6.52
CA ARG A 209 -10.28 8.13 6.05
C ARG A 209 -10.13 7.66 4.61
N LEU A 210 -10.83 6.58 4.26
CA LEU A 210 -11.00 6.17 2.88
C LEU A 210 -11.67 7.28 2.05
N ALA A 211 -10.98 7.69 0.99
CA ALA A 211 -11.41 8.78 0.12
C ALA A 211 -11.93 8.25 -1.24
N VAL A 212 -12.42 9.18 -2.07
CA VAL A 212 -12.73 8.91 -3.48
C VAL A 212 -11.45 8.50 -4.19
N LEU A 213 -11.51 7.39 -4.95
CA LEU A 213 -10.37 6.86 -5.68
C LEU A 213 -9.99 7.80 -6.83
N PRO A 214 -8.78 8.39 -6.84
CA PRO A 214 -8.30 9.09 -8.02
C PRO A 214 -7.99 8.07 -9.12
N VAL A 215 -8.53 8.30 -10.31
CA VAL A 215 -8.25 7.45 -11.48
C VAL A 215 -7.85 8.32 -12.66
N ALA A 216 -6.79 7.92 -13.35
CA ALA A 216 -6.27 8.64 -14.50
C ALA A 216 -7.34 8.78 -15.60
N ALA A 217 -7.32 9.92 -16.29
CA ALA A 217 -8.16 10.12 -17.47
C ALA A 217 -7.88 9.01 -18.50
N LYS A 218 -8.94 8.48 -19.10
CA LYS A 218 -8.88 7.37 -20.09
C LYS A 218 -8.39 6.02 -19.53
N ALA A 219 -8.35 5.84 -18.20
CA ALA A 219 -8.08 4.54 -17.62
C ALA A 219 -9.05 3.46 -18.15
N SER A 220 -8.51 2.27 -18.34
CA SER A 220 -9.28 1.05 -18.58
C SER A 220 -9.95 0.55 -17.30
N VAL A 221 -10.96 -0.31 -17.43
CA VAL A 221 -11.59 -0.94 -16.26
C VAL A 221 -10.58 -1.77 -15.46
N GLU A 222 -9.60 -2.40 -16.13
CA GLU A 222 -8.50 -3.12 -15.47
C GLU A 222 -7.67 -2.18 -14.59
N GLN A 223 -7.28 -1.01 -15.10
CA GLN A 223 -6.54 -0.03 -14.32
C GLN A 223 -7.37 0.52 -13.15
N GLY A 224 -8.69 0.63 -13.31
CA GLY A 224 -9.60 0.97 -12.20
C GLY A 224 -9.68 -0.10 -11.13
N LEU A 225 -9.67 -1.39 -11.51
CA LEU A 225 -9.59 -2.53 -10.58
C LEU A 225 -8.26 -2.55 -9.82
N GLU A 226 -7.14 -2.39 -10.55
CA GLU A 226 -5.80 -2.29 -9.96
C GLU A 226 -5.75 -1.16 -8.93
N ALA A 227 -6.16 0.06 -9.32
CA ALA A 227 -6.16 1.22 -8.43
C ALA A 227 -7.05 1.04 -7.20
N ALA A 228 -8.24 0.44 -7.36
CA ALA A 228 -9.15 0.19 -6.24
C ALA A 228 -8.55 -0.71 -5.17
N LEU A 229 -7.91 -1.80 -5.59
CA LEU A 229 -7.31 -2.77 -4.69
C LEU A 229 -5.96 -2.31 -4.13
N GLU A 230 -5.14 -1.64 -4.94
CA GLU A 230 -3.89 -1.01 -4.47
C GLU A 230 -4.19 0.06 -3.41
N SER A 231 -5.21 0.89 -3.62
CA SER A 231 -5.63 1.91 -2.65
C SER A 231 -6.09 1.28 -1.33
N ALA A 232 -6.85 0.17 -1.38
CA ALA A 232 -7.29 -0.53 -0.18
C ALA A 232 -6.12 -1.19 0.57
N LEU A 233 -5.19 -1.84 -0.15
CA LEU A 233 -3.99 -2.43 0.45
C LEU A 233 -3.04 -1.36 1.04
N ALA A 234 -2.89 -0.23 0.37
CA ALA A 234 -2.12 0.90 0.89
C ALA A 234 -2.75 1.48 2.17
N HIS A 235 -4.08 1.59 2.21
CA HIS A 235 -4.81 2.01 3.42
C HIS A 235 -4.61 1.03 4.57
N TRP A 236 -4.66 -0.28 4.29
CA TRP A 236 -4.40 -1.33 5.27
C TRP A 236 -3.00 -1.18 5.87
N LEU A 237 -1.96 -1.13 5.04
CA LEU A 237 -0.57 -1.04 5.49
C LEU A 237 -0.23 0.28 6.18
N TYR A 238 -0.84 1.40 5.75
CA TYR A 238 -0.69 2.66 6.45
C TYR A 238 -1.24 2.56 7.89
N HIS A 239 -2.41 1.95 8.05
CA HIS A 239 -3.05 1.84 9.37
C HIS A 239 -2.42 0.75 10.25
N ASP A 240 -1.75 -0.26 9.69
CA ASP A 240 -0.84 -1.12 10.48
C ASP A 240 0.21 -0.27 11.22
N GLU A 241 0.88 0.64 10.50
CA GLU A 241 1.90 1.53 11.09
C GLU A 241 1.33 2.51 12.11
N VAL A 242 0.13 3.05 11.86
CA VAL A 242 -0.55 3.95 12.80
C VAL A 242 -0.95 3.21 14.07
N TRP A 243 -1.43 1.97 13.95
CA TRP A 243 -1.85 1.17 15.10
C TRP A 243 -0.65 0.76 15.98
N LEU A 244 0.45 0.29 15.38
CA LEU A 244 1.68 -0.06 16.11
C LEU A 244 2.32 1.13 16.82
N ARG A 245 2.09 2.36 16.33
CA ARG A 245 2.54 3.59 16.99
C ARG A 245 1.62 4.05 18.11
N GLY A 246 0.64 3.22 18.50
CA GLY A 246 -0.19 3.41 19.69
C GLY A 246 -1.58 4.00 19.44
N ASN A 247 -1.95 4.28 18.19
CA ASN A 247 -3.27 4.86 17.89
C ASN A 247 -4.30 3.76 17.62
N ALA A 248 -5.04 3.39 18.67
CA ALA A 248 -6.03 2.30 18.64
C ALA A 248 -7.18 2.51 17.63
N LYS A 249 -7.44 3.75 17.19
CA LYS A 249 -8.49 4.03 16.19
C LYS A 249 -8.16 3.45 14.82
N ALA A 250 -6.88 3.17 14.54
CA ALA A 250 -6.44 2.58 13.29
C ALA A 250 -6.95 1.15 13.07
N LYS A 251 -7.28 0.39 14.12
CA LYS A 251 -7.87 -0.96 13.99
C LYS A 251 -9.16 -0.93 13.17
N ALA A 252 -10.01 0.08 13.37
CA ALA A 252 -11.25 0.24 12.61
C ALA A 252 -10.97 0.51 11.12
N GLU A 253 -9.98 1.35 10.81
CA GLU A 253 -9.58 1.65 9.44
C GLU A 253 -8.97 0.45 8.70
N ILE A 254 -8.26 -0.42 9.43
CA ILE A 254 -7.79 -1.70 8.88
C ILE A 254 -8.98 -2.55 8.45
N LEU A 255 -9.99 -2.72 9.33
CA LEU A 255 -11.19 -3.49 8.99
C LEU A 255 -11.96 -2.88 7.81
N LEU A 256 -12.02 -1.54 7.73
CA LEU A 256 -12.58 -0.84 6.58
C LEU A 256 -11.79 -1.10 5.28
N ALA A 257 -10.45 -1.22 5.35
CA ALA A 257 -9.67 -1.64 4.18
C ALA A 257 -10.00 -3.06 3.71
N LEU A 258 -10.13 -4.03 4.63
CA LEU A 258 -10.55 -5.40 4.28
C LEU A 258 -11.94 -5.38 3.64
N ALA A 259 -12.88 -4.63 4.21
CA ALA A 259 -14.21 -4.46 3.65
C ALA A 259 -14.15 -3.85 2.25
N ARG A 260 -13.35 -2.79 2.04
CA ARG A 260 -13.16 -2.15 0.73
C ARG A 260 -12.58 -3.12 -0.31
N VAL A 261 -11.65 -4.00 0.07
CA VAL A 261 -11.18 -5.08 -0.83
C VAL A 261 -12.36 -5.95 -1.25
N ARG A 262 -13.19 -6.42 -0.31
CA ARG A 262 -14.38 -7.24 -0.62
C ARG A 262 -15.37 -6.48 -1.51
N HIS A 263 -15.62 -5.20 -1.23
CA HIS A 263 -16.53 -4.35 -1.99
C HIS A 263 -16.03 -4.14 -3.42
N ALA A 264 -14.72 -3.91 -3.61
CA ALA A 264 -14.11 -3.86 -4.94
C ALA A 264 -14.30 -5.19 -5.69
N LEU A 265 -14.02 -6.34 -5.05
CA LEU A 265 -14.22 -7.66 -5.68
C LEU A 265 -15.68 -7.89 -6.10
N VAL A 266 -16.66 -7.38 -5.34
CA VAL A 266 -18.09 -7.43 -5.71
C VAL A 266 -18.39 -6.49 -6.88
N LEU A 267 -17.93 -5.25 -6.83
CA LEU A 267 -18.13 -4.24 -7.87
C LEU A 267 -17.63 -4.71 -9.24
N PHE A 268 -16.45 -5.33 -9.29
CA PHE A 268 -15.87 -5.88 -10.53
C PHE A 268 -16.34 -7.31 -10.84
N GLY A 269 -17.21 -7.91 -10.02
CA GLY A 269 -17.67 -9.30 -10.12
C GLY A 269 -18.45 -9.63 -11.41
N GLY A 270 -18.99 -8.63 -12.09
CA GLY A 270 -19.61 -8.78 -13.42
C GLY A 270 -18.62 -9.00 -14.57
N ILE A 271 -17.32 -8.86 -14.28
CA ILE A 271 -16.20 -9.08 -15.21
C ILE A 271 -15.29 -10.19 -14.66
N VAL A 272 -14.86 -10.06 -13.40
CA VAL A 272 -13.98 -11.03 -12.73
C VAL A 272 -14.84 -12.08 -12.01
N PRO A 273 -14.82 -13.35 -12.43
CA PRO A 273 -15.67 -14.37 -11.81
C PRO A 273 -15.34 -14.60 -10.34
N ARG A 274 -16.36 -14.86 -9.50
CA ARG A 274 -16.19 -15.13 -8.06
C ARG A 274 -15.21 -16.27 -7.73
N LYS A 275 -15.03 -17.22 -8.65
CA LYS A 275 -14.06 -18.32 -8.52
C LYS A 275 -12.60 -17.87 -8.56
N ALA A 276 -12.30 -16.73 -9.19
CA ALA A 276 -10.95 -16.16 -9.27
C ALA A 276 -10.42 -15.65 -7.92
N THR A 277 -11.31 -15.46 -6.94
CA THR A 277 -11.00 -14.85 -5.64
C THR A 277 -11.35 -15.76 -4.47
N THR A 278 -11.61 -17.05 -4.70
CA THR A 278 -12.04 -17.98 -3.65
C THR A 278 -11.04 -18.07 -2.51
N HIS A 279 -9.77 -18.31 -2.83
CA HIS A 279 -8.70 -18.40 -1.84
C HIS A 279 -8.47 -17.06 -1.12
N LEU A 280 -8.33 -15.97 -1.88
CA LEU A 280 -8.16 -14.63 -1.32
C LEU A 280 -9.29 -14.26 -0.34
N ARG A 281 -10.56 -14.52 -0.70
CA ARG A 281 -11.70 -14.22 0.20
C ARG A 281 -11.70 -15.07 1.47
N ALA A 282 -11.20 -16.30 1.42
CA ALA A 282 -11.04 -17.13 2.61
C ALA A 282 -9.98 -16.53 3.55
N LEU A 283 -8.80 -16.20 3.03
CA LEU A 283 -7.75 -15.55 3.81
C LEU A 283 -8.19 -14.21 4.40
N LEU A 284 -8.96 -13.41 3.66
CA LEU A 284 -9.53 -12.17 4.21
C LEU A 284 -10.47 -12.43 5.39
N ASN A 285 -11.24 -13.53 5.39
CA ASN A 285 -12.10 -13.89 6.53
C ASN A 285 -11.26 -14.28 7.74
N ASP A 286 -10.22 -15.08 7.53
CA ASP A 286 -9.33 -15.54 8.60
C ASP A 286 -8.58 -14.35 9.21
N ALA A 287 -8.09 -13.44 8.37
CA ALA A 287 -7.46 -12.19 8.80
C ALA A 287 -8.42 -11.28 9.59
N GLU A 288 -9.66 -11.11 9.13
CA GLU A 288 -10.67 -10.31 9.83
C GLU A 288 -10.99 -10.91 11.21
N ALA A 289 -11.15 -12.23 11.31
CA ALA A 289 -11.37 -12.91 12.57
C ALA A 289 -10.17 -12.75 13.52
N ALA A 290 -8.95 -12.92 13.02
CA ALA A 290 -7.72 -12.72 13.80
C ALA A 290 -7.57 -11.27 14.28
N LEU A 291 -7.82 -10.28 13.42
CA LEU A 291 -7.81 -8.86 13.79
C LEU A 291 -8.82 -8.56 14.90
N LEU A 292 -10.04 -9.09 14.80
CA LEU A 292 -11.08 -8.87 15.81
C LEU A 292 -10.74 -9.52 17.15
N ALA A 293 -10.16 -10.73 17.13
CA ALA A 293 -9.81 -11.49 18.32
C ALA A 293 -8.58 -10.95 19.06
N ALA A 294 -7.63 -10.33 18.36
CA ALA A 294 -6.38 -9.86 18.94
C ALA A 294 -6.56 -8.67 19.89
N ASP A 295 -5.87 -8.74 21.04
CA ASP A 295 -5.90 -7.73 22.10
C ASP A 295 -4.91 -6.59 21.82
N THR A 296 -3.80 -6.89 21.14
CA THR A 296 -2.72 -5.93 20.85
C THR A 296 -2.45 -5.79 19.36
N ALA A 297 -1.84 -4.67 18.96
CA ALA A 297 -1.44 -4.44 17.57
C ALA A 297 -0.37 -5.45 17.13
N GLU A 298 0.60 -5.73 17.99
CA GLU A 298 1.69 -6.67 17.75
C GLU A 298 1.16 -8.08 17.47
N GLU A 299 0.30 -8.60 18.34
CA GLU A 299 -0.34 -9.90 18.14
C GLU A 299 -1.12 -9.95 16.81
N ALA A 300 -1.92 -8.92 16.54
CA ALA A 300 -2.77 -8.88 15.36
C ALA A 300 -1.99 -8.76 14.04
N LEU A 301 -0.89 -8.00 14.04
CA LEU A 301 -0.22 -7.60 12.80
C LEU A 301 0.93 -8.52 12.40
N PHE A 302 1.45 -9.31 13.33
CA PHE A 302 2.44 -10.35 13.06
C PHE A 302 1.82 -11.75 12.92
N CYS A 303 0.53 -11.94 13.22
CA CYS A 303 -0.10 -13.24 13.04
C CYS A 303 -0.18 -13.68 11.57
N THR A 304 -0.04 -14.97 11.36
CA THR A 304 0.07 -15.57 10.03
C THR A 304 -1.15 -15.30 9.16
N GLU A 305 -2.36 -15.32 9.73
CA GLU A 305 -3.62 -15.09 8.99
C GLU A 305 -3.65 -13.70 8.34
N VAL A 306 -3.29 -12.66 9.12
CA VAL A 306 -3.28 -11.27 8.65
C VAL A 306 -2.20 -11.06 7.60
N VAL A 307 -1.00 -11.59 7.84
CA VAL A 307 0.14 -11.42 6.95
C VAL A 307 -0.06 -12.20 5.65
N ALA A 308 -0.62 -13.42 5.72
CA ALA A 308 -0.95 -14.24 4.56
C ALA A 308 -2.04 -13.59 3.70
N ALA A 309 -3.08 -13.00 4.29
CA ALA A 309 -4.11 -12.29 3.54
C ALA A 309 -3.54 -11.08 2.78
N LYS A 310 -2.67 -10.29 3.43
CA LYS A 310 -1.96 -9.19 2.76
C LYS A 310 -1.07 -9.71 1.64
N LEU A 311 -0.32 -10.79 1.86
CA LEU A 311 0.62 -11.31 0.86
C LEU A 311 -0.12 -11.91 -0.33
N ALA A 312 -1.22 -12.60 -0.10
CA ALA A 312 -2.10 -13.11 -1.15
C ALA A 312 -2.74 -11.97 -1.97
N LEU A 313 -3.13 -10.86 -1.32
CA LEU A 313 -3.61 -9.67 -2.05
C LEU A 313 -2.50 -9.02 -2.88
N THR A 314 -1.31 -8.86 -2.32
CA THR A 314 -0.12 -8.37 -3.05
C THR A 314 0.17 -9.24 -4.26
N GLU A 315 0.22 -10.57 -4.08
CA GLU A 315 0.45 -11.52 -5.17
C GLU A 315 -0.63 -11.43 -6.25
N TRP A 316 -1.91 -11.42 -5.85
CA TRP A 316 -3.03 -11.36 -6.77
C TRP A 316 -3.03 -10.09 -7.62
N LEU A 317 -2.63 -8.95 -7.03
CA LEU A 317 -2.44 -7.68 -7.74
C LEU A 317 -1.25 -7.71 -8.69
N VAL A 318 -0.09 -8.14 -8.21
CA VAL A 318 1.18 -8.12 -8.98
C VAL A 318 1.10 -9.07 -10.17
N GLN A 319 0.54 -10.27 -9.99
CA GLN A 319 0.40 -11.27 -11.04
C GLN A 319 -0.84 -11.08 -11.91
N ARG A 320 -1.70 -10.08 -11.61
CA ARG A 320 -3.02 -9.91 -12.25
C ARG A 320 -3.84 -11.20 -12.22
N GLY A 321 -4.01 -11.77 -11.03
CA GLY A 321 -4.59 -13.10 -10.79
C GLY A 321 -6.01 -13.30 -11.33
N TRP A 322 -6.69 -12.24 -11.76
CA TRP A 322 -7.97 -12.32 -12.47
C TRP A 322 -7.86 -12.75 -13.94
N ARG A 323 -6.76 -12.43 -14.64
CA ARG A 323 -6.65 -12.59 -16.10
C ARG A 323 -6.89 -14.02 -16.59
N PRO A 324 -6.33 -15.08 -15.97
CA PRO A 324 -6.57 -16.46 -16.41
C PRO A 324 -8.05 -16.89 -16.32
N PHE A 325 -8.90 -16.15 -15.62
CA PHE A 325 -10.32 -16.45 -15.44
C PHE A 325 -11.24 -15.70 -16.41
N LEU A 326 -10.71 -14.78 -17.21
CA LEU A 326 -11.50 -14.00 -18.14
C LEU A 326 -11.80 -14.80 -19.42
N ASN A 327 -13.04 -14.71 -19.88
CA ASN A 327 -13.40 -15.12 -21.22
C ASN A 327 -13.28 -13.94 -22.19
N GLU A 328 -13.48 -14.15 -23.49
CA GLU A 328 -13.36 -13.10 -24.51
C GLU A 328 -14.22 -11.85 -24.21
N ALA A 329 -15.44 -12.05 -23.71
CA ALA A 329 -16.31 -10.95 -23.30
C ALA A 329 -15.78 -10.21 -22.07
N GLY A 330 -15.18 -10.92 -21.11
CA GLY A 330 -14.51 -10.38 -19.94
C GLY A 330 -13.29 -9.53 -20.32
N GLU A 331 -12.42 -10.05 -21.20
CA GLU A 331 -11.28 -9.33 -21.76
C GLU A 331 -11.70 -8.02 -22.44
N LYS A 332 -12.75 -8.06 -23.27
CA LYS A 332 -13.26 -6.85 -23.91
C LYS A 332 -13.82 -5.84 -22.92
N LYS A 333 -14.50 -6.30 -21.86
CA LYS A 333 -15.05 -5.41 -20.83
C LYS A 333 -13.95 -4.80 -19.96
N ILE A 334 -12.96 -5.59 -19.56
CA ILE A 334 -11.88 -5.14 -18.67
C ILE A 334 -10.94 -4.13 -19.37
N ALA A 335 -10.73 -4.30 -20.69
CA ALA A 335 -10.02 -3.35 -21.53
C ALA A 335 -10.86 -2.09 -21.88
N GLY A 336 -12.15 -2.06 -21.54
CA GLY A 336 -13.05 -0.95 -21.82
C GLY A 336 -12.77 0.31 -20.98
N SER A 337 -13.49 1.40 -21.26
CA SER A 337 -13.34 2.67 -20.52
C SER A 337 -13.86 2.56 -19.08
N PHE A 338 -13.00 2.85 -18.10
CA PHE A 338 -13.39 2.91 -16.69
C PHE A 338 -14.45 3.98 -16.43
N LYS A 339 -14.35 5.15 -17.06
CA LYS A 339 -15.34 6.22 -16.91
C LYS A 339 -16.74 5.76 -17.28
N ARG A 340 -16.89 5.07 -18.42
CA ARG A 340 -18.20 4.53 -18.85
C ARG A 340 -18.69 3.42 -17.93
N PHE A 341 -17.79 2.58 -17.45
CA PHE A 341 -18.10 1.58 -16.43
C PHE A 341 -18.59 2.23 -15.13
N ALA A 342 -17.94 3.32 -14.69
CA ALA A 342 -18.30 4.05 -13.50
C ALA A 342 -19.70 4.67 -13.60
N ASP A 343 -20.03 5.36 -14.68
CA ASP A 343 -21.37 5.96 -14.88
C ASP A 343 -22.52 4.94 -14.75
N ILE A 344 -22.32 3.77 -15.35
CA ILE A 344 -23.30 2.67 -15.33
C ILE A 344 -23.45 2.15 -13.90
N ASN A 345 -22.34 1.90 -13.20
CA ASN A 345 -22.38 1.33 -11.85
C ASN A 345 -22.80 2.35 -10.79
N LEU A 346 -22.45 3.64 -10.92
CA LEU A 346 -22.97 4.72 -10.05
C LEU A 346 -24.50 4.76 -10.10
N SER A 347 -25.09 4.62 -11.28
CA SER A 347 -26.55 4.57 -11.44
C SER A 347 -27.16 3.35 -10.73
N ARG A 348 -26.51 2.19 -10.79
CA ARG A 348 -26.96 0.96 -10.11
C ARG A 348 -26.85 1.08 -8.59
N VAL A 349 -25.69 1.51 -8.11
CA VAL A 349 -25.40 1.68 -6.69
C VAL A 349 -26.32 2.73 -6.07
N ALA A 350 -26.58 3.84 -6.77
CA ALA A 350 -27.52 4.85 -6.29
C ALA A 350 -28.96 4.33 -6.18
N ALA A 351 -29.38 3.42 -7.07
CA ALA A 351 -30.69 2.78 -6.95
C ALA A 351 -30.76 1.84 -5.73
N GLU A 352 -29.69 1.08 -5.46
CA GLU A 352 -29.58 0.22 -4.28
C GLU A 352 -29.59 1.01 -2.97
N LEU A 353 -28.83 2.12 -2.91
CA LEU A 353 -28.80 3.06 -1.78
C LEU A 353 -30.19 3.62 -1.51
N ARG A 354 -30.86 4.16 -2.54
CA ARG A 354 -32.23 4.69 -2.41
C ARG A 354 -33.18 3.61 -1.91
N SER A 355 -33.16 2.43 -2.52
CA SER A 355 -34.03 1.32 -2.11
C SER A 355 -33.79 0.86 -0.67
N ALA A 356 -32.56 0.93 -0.18
CA ALA A 356 -32.22 0.53 1.18
C ALA A 356 -32.76 1.49 2.23
N VAL A 357 -32.83 2.80 1.92
CA VAL A 357 -33.15 3.84 2.93
C VAL A 357 -34.50 4.53 2.71
N GLN A 358 -35.17 4.36 1.57
CA GLN A 358 -36.39 5.10 1.22
C GLN A 358 -37.51 4.96 2.25
N HIS A 359 -37.65 3.77 2.85
CA HIS A 359 -38.67 3.45 3.85
C HIS A 359 -38.05 2.92 5.14
N LEU A 360 -36.77 3.23 5.39
CA LEU A 360 -36.03 2.68 6.52
C LEU A 360 -36.42 3.38 7.83
N ALA A 361 -37.02 2.63 8.74
CA ALA A 361 -37.23 3.05 10.12
C ALA A 361 -35.90 3.10 10.87
N VAL A 362 -35.79 3.98 11.87
CA VAL A 362 -34.53 4.14 12.63
C VAL A 362 -34.20 2.89 13.43
N GLU A 363 -35.22 2.16 13.88
CA GLU A 363 -35.10 0.92 14.65
C GLU A 363 -34.48 -0.22 13.84
N ASP A 364 -34.74 -0.24 12.52
CA ASP A 364 -34.25 -1.27 11.60
C ASP A 364 -32.95 -0.84 10.87
N ALA A 365 -32.45 0.37 11.17
CA ALA A 365 -31.39 0.98 10.36
C ALA A 365 -30.05 0.23 10.46
N ALA A 366 -29.76 -0.36 11.63
CA ALA A 366 -28.53 -1.12 11.86
C ALA A 366 -28.39 -2.31 10.90
N ASP A 367 -29.49 -2.96 10.54
CA ASP A 367 -29.49 -4.11 9.62
C ASP A 367 -29.09 -3.73 8.18
N GLN A 368 -29.21 -2.45 7.82
CA GLN A 368 -28.81 -1.94 6.51
C GLN A 368 -27.34 -1.51 6.44
N LEU A 369 -26.61 -1.42 7.57
CA LEU A 369 -25.23 -0.94 7.60
C LEU A 369 -24.30 -1.69 6.63
N PRO A 370 -24.30 -3.04 6.53
CA PRO A 370 -23.42 -3.73 5.61
C PRO A 370 -23.68 -3.36 4.13
N LYS A 371 -24.96 -3.18 3.76
CA LYS A 371 -25.34 -2.77 2.40
C LYS A 371 -24.97 -1.32 2.14
N LEU A 372 -25.28 -0.43 3.08
CA LEU A 372 -24.97 1.00 3.00
C LEU A 372 -23.46 1.24 2.87
N SER A 373 -22.66 0.60 3.73
CA SER A 373 -21.20 0.67 3.70
C SER A 373 -20.62 0.21 2.36
N ARG A 374 -21.06 -0.95 1.85
CA ARG A 374 -20.65 -1.45 0.52
C ARG A 374 -20.95 -0.46 -0.60
N ASP A 375 -22.14 0.12 -0.58
CA ASP A 375 -22.60 0.98 -1.67
C ASP A 375 -21.92 2.36 -1.59
N ILE A 376 -21.67 2.90 -0.40
CA ILE A 376 -20.84 4.10 -0.18
C ILE A 376 -19.42 3.87 -0.69
N ASP A 377 -18.78 2.76 -0.33
CA ASP A 377 -17.45 2.39 -0.84
C ASP A 377 -17.44 2.27 -2.36
N SER A 378 -18.49 1.66 -2.94
CA SER A 378 -18.62 1.53 -4.38
C SER A 378 -18.70 2.90 -5.07
N VAL A 379 -19.41 3.87 -4.48
CA VAL A 379 -19.41 5.26 -4.99
C VAL A 379 -18.01 5.86 -4.90
N GLN A 380 -17.33 5.74 -3.77
CA GLN A 380 -15.96 6.24 -3.61
C GLN A 380 -14.99 5.66 -4.65
N LEU A 381 -15.13 4.38 -5.00
CA LEU A 381 -14.30 3.72 -6.00
C LEU A 381 -14.61 4.17 -7.44
N LEU A 382 -15.82 4.68 -7.71
CA LEU A 382 -16.29 5.02 -9.06
C LEU A 382 -16.25 6.51 -9.38
N ALA A 383 -16.28 7.37 -8.36
CA ALA A 383 -16.57 8.80 -8.52
C ALA A 383 -15.37 9.67 -8.91
N GLY A 384 -14.17 9.10 -9.05
CA GLY A 384 -12.90 9.85 -9.27
C GLY A 384 -12.87 10.80 -10.47
N ALA A 385 -13.76 10.63 -11.45
CA ALA A 385 -13.82 11.48 -12.64
C ALA A 385 -14.60 12.80 -12.44
N TYR A 386 -15.22 13.02 -11.26
CA TYR A 386 -16.22 14.09 -11.05
C TYR A 386 -15.78 15.21 -10.10
N GLY A 387 -14.56 15.14 -9.55
CA GLY A 387 -13.98 16.21 -8.74
C GLY A 387 -14.87 16.66 -7.58
N ASP A 388 -14.97 17.97 -7.39
CA ASP A 388 -15.65 18.59 -6.24
C ASP A 388 -17.16 18.30 -6.16
N ALA A 389 -17.80 17.90 -7.27
CA ALA A 389 -19.22 17.58 -7.29
C ALA A 389 -19.57 16.31 -6.48
N VAL A 390 -18.57 15.47 -6.17
CA VAL A 390 -18.77 14.21 -5.44
C VAL A 390 -19.00 14.45 -3.95
N ALA A 391 -18.23 15.35 -3.34
CA ALA A 391 -18.16 15.47 -1.90
C ALA A 391 -19.53 15.81 -1.25
N PRO A 392 -20.29 16.82 -1.72
CA PRO A 392 -21.59 17.13 -1.13
C PRO A 392 -22.62 15.99 -1.28
N TRP A 393 -22.53 15.23 -2.37
CA TRP A 393 -23.42 14.09 -2.58
C TRP A 393 -23.09 12.95 -1.60
N LEU A 394 -21.81 12.63 -1.47
CA LEU A 394 -21.33 11.51 -0.66
C LEU A 394 -21.46 11.79 0.85
N GLU A 395 -21.23 13.04 1.28
CA GLU A 395 -21.33 13.47 2.68
C GLU A 395 -22.70 13.13 3.29
N ASN A 396 -23.79 13.34 2.54
CA ASN A 396 -25.13 12.99 3.02
C ASN A 396 -25.29 11.50 3.34
N TRP A 397 -24.68 10.62 2.54
CA TRP A 397 -24.72 9.18 2.75
C TRP A 397 -23.78 8.75 3.88
N GLN A 398 -22.60 9.37 3.98
CA GLN A 398 -21.63 9.09 5.04
C GLN A 398 -22.14 9.54 6.41
N GLU A 399 -22.80 10.70 6.50
CA GLU A 399 -23.40 11.16 7.75
C GLU A 399 -24.64 10.35 8.13
N LEU A 400 -25.42 9.86 7.15
CA LEU A 400 -26.46 8.87 7.42
C LEU A 400 -25.87 7.58 8.00
N GLN A 401 -24.81 7.04 7.39
CA GLN A 401 -24.11 5.87 7.91
C GLN A 401 -23.60 6.12 9.33
N ARG A 402 -22.93 7.25 9.57
CA ARG A 402 -22.43 7.65 10.89
C ARG A 402 -23.55 7.71 11.93
N ALA A 403 -24.70 8.29 11.57
CA ALA A 403 -25.85 8.38 12.44
C ALA A 403 -26.37 6.99 12.84
N ILE A 404 -26.41 6.05 11.90
CA ILE A 404 -26.84 4.67 12.17
C ILE A 404 -25.82 3.94 13.05
N GLU A 405 -24.52 4.06 12.74
CA GLU A 405 -23.43 3.42 13.52
C GLU A 405 -23.39 3.85 14.98
N HIS A 406 -23.82 5.08 15.28
CA HIS A 406 -23.78 5.66 16.63
C HIS A 406 -25.16 5.77 17.30
N ASP A 407 -26.23 5.20 16.72
CA ASP A 407 -27.63 5.39 17.13
C ASP A 407 -28.01 6.88 17.35
N ASP A 408 -27.47 7.78 16.52
CA ASP A 408 -27.76 9.22 16.58
C ASP A 408 -29.06 9.55 15.85
N ARG A 409 -30.16 9.36 16.59
CA ARG A 409 -31.52 9.60 16.10
C ARG A 409 -31.81 11.07 15.79
N SER A 410 -31.01 12.00 16.32
CA SER A 410 -31.25 13.44 16.17
C SER A 410 -30.99 13.92 14.73
N VAL A 411 -30.06 13.27 14.03
CA VAL A 411 -29.65 13.62 12.66
C VAL A 411 -30.02 12.58 11.61
N PHE A 412 -30.41 11.36 12.02
CA PHE A 412 -30.79 10.26 11.12
C PHE A 412 -31.81 10.68 10.05
N GLU A 413 -32.97 11.19 10.47
CA GLU A 413 -34.04 11.59 9.53
C GLU A 413 -33.63 12.75 8.63
N TYR A 414 -32.79 13.65 9.14
CA TYR A 414 -32.26 14.77 8.35
C TYR A 414 -31.39 14.26 7.21
N PHE A 415 -30.34 13.48 7.52
CA PHE A 415 -29.42 12.98 6.50
C PHE A 415 -30.07 11.96 5.56
N ARG A 416 -31.03 11.15 6.04
CA ARG A 416 -31.83 10.27 5.18
C ARG A 416 -32.57 11.08 4.10
N ARG A 417 -33.22 12.18 4.49
CA ARG A 417 -33.92 13.06 3.54
C ARG A 417 -32.96 13.76 2.58
N GLN A 418 -31.83 14.27 3.07
CA GLN A 418 -30.82 14.90 2.21
C GLN A 418 -30.24 13.92 1.19
N ALA A 419 -29.88 12.71 1.63
CA ALA A 419 -29.38 11.64 0.77
C ALA A 419 -30.39 11.25 -0.33
N LEU A 420 -31.67 11.15 0.02
CA LEU A 420 -32.74 10.87 -0.95
C LEU A 420 -33.02 12.06 -1.89
N ALA A 421 -32.87 13.29 -1.43
CA ALA A 421 -33.09 14.50 -2.23
C ALA A 421 -31.92 14.81 -3.17
N ALA A 422 -30.70 14.36 -2.86
CA ALA A 422 -29.50 14.67 -3.61
C ALA A 422 -29.60 14.22 -5.09
N GLU A 423 -29.34 15.15 -6.01
CA GLU A 423 -29.32 14.87 -7.45
C GLU A 423 -28.04 14.11 -7.86
N PRO A 424 -28.12 13.19 -8.85
CA PRO A 424 -26.94 12.57 -9.42
C PRO A 424 -25.95 13.58 -10.03
N PHE A 425 -24.67 13.44 -9.67
CA PHE A 425 -23.56 14.22 -10.24
C PHE A 425 -22.95 13.60 -11.51
N TRP A 426 -23.25 12.34 -11.81
CA TRP A 426 -22.68 11.60 -12.94
C TRP A 426 -23.54 11.67 -14.21
N LEU A 427 -22.99 11.27 -15.34
CA LEU A 427 -23.77 11.10 -16.57
C LEU A 427 -24.68 9.88 -16.47
N HIS A 428 -25.98 10.08 -16.64
CA HIS A 428 -26.97 9.00 -16.65
C HIS A 428 -27.98 9.20 -17.79
N SER A 429 -28.70 8.15 -18.16
CA SER A 429 -29.63 8.15 -19.32
C SER A 429 -30.76 9.19 -19.25
N GLY A 430 -30.99 9.81 -18.09
CA GLY A 430 -31.98 10.87 -17.87
C GLY A 430 -31.47 12.30 -18.08
N LYS A 431 -30.15 12.51 -18.23
CA LYS A 431 -29.52 13.76 -18.64
C LYS A 431 -28.84 13.51 -19.99
N ARG A 432 -29.58 13.76 -21.08
CA ARG A 432 -29.00 13.86 -22.43
C ARG A 432 -28.73 15.32 -22.75
#